data_AF-A0A7K9VK15-F1
#
_entry.id   AF-A0A7K9VK15-F1
#
_cell.length_a   1.000
_cell.length_b   1.000
_cell.length_c   1.000
_cell.angle_alpha   90.00
_cell.angle_beta   90.00
_cell.angle_gamma   90.00
#
_symmetry.space_group_name_H-M   'P 1'
#
loop_
_entity.id
_entity.type
_entity.pdbx_description
1 polymer ?
#
loop_
_entity_poly.entity_id
_entity_poly.type
_entity_poly.pdbx_seq_one_letter_code
_entity_poly.pdbx_strand_id
1 'polypeptide(L)'
;FPAVLQWFAERVDLIILLFDAHKLEISDEFSEAIRALKGNEDKIRVVLNKADTVETQQLMRVYGALMWSLGKVFNTPEVLRVFIGSFWAEPLLINLPRNSALRKLNDLVKRARLVRVHAHIISRLKKEMPSVFGKDNKKKQLIAKLPLIFARIQLEHHIPPGDFPDCGRMQELLLVHDFARFPALKPRMLEALDELLTRDIAALMPLLRQEELEAPGPGVQGGAFEGTRQGPFVEGAPEEDEEGEEWVVTKDKAKYDEIFYGLAPLGGKLSGRQARGWMVSSKLPSSVLGRIWQLSDVDRDGMLDAEEFALAGHLIGAKLEGRGLPADLPLHLVPPSKRR
;
A
#
# COMPACT_ATOMS: atom_id res chain seq x y z
N PHE A 1 24.25 5.75 12.83
CA PHE A 1 22.79 5.51 12.84
C PHE A 1 22.37 4.33 11.93
N PRO A 2 22.78 4.23 10.64
CA PRO A 2 22.30 3.16 9.73
C PRO A 2 22.55 1.72 10.21
N ALA A 3 23.70 1.44 10.84
CA ALA A 3 24.02 0.11 11.36
C ALA A 3 23.05 -0.37 12.45
N VAL A 4 22.51 0.56 13.26
CA VAL A 4 21.53 0.24 14.30
C VAL A 4 20.19 -0.08 13.66
N LEU A 5 19.78 0.66 12.63
CA LEU A 5 18.57 0.36 11.86
C LEU A 5 18.64 -1.02 11.21
N GLN A 6 19.79 -1.37 10.62
CA GLN A 6 20.03 -2.71 10.08
C GLN A 6 19.87 -3.80 11.16
N TRP A 7 20.44 -3.57 12.36
CA TRP A 7 20.30 -4.51 13.47
C TRP A 7 18.83 -4.71 13.90
N PHE A 8 18.04 -3.64 13.93
CA PHE A 8 16.60 -3.73 14.18
C PHE A 8 15.87 -4.43 13.04
N ALA A 9 16.17 -4.12 11.78
CA ALA A 9 15.51 -4.71 10.62
C ALA A 9 15.57 -6.24 10.59
N GLU A 10 16.68 -6.81 11.07
CA GLU A 10 16.88 -8.26 11.22
C GLU A 10 16.01 -8.91 12.32
N ARG A 11 15.42 -8.11 13.23
CA ARG A 11 14.79 -8.61 14.47
C ARG A 11 13.33 -8.19 14.64
N VAL A 12 12.94 -7.07 14.05
CA VAL A 12 11.58 -6.55 14.15
C VAL A 12 10.66 -7.23 13.14
N ASP A 13 9.38 -7.30 13.49
CA ASP A 13 8.31 -7.83 12.65
C ASP A 13 7.77 -6.80 11.65
N LEU A 14 7.87 -5.50 11.99
CA LEU A 14 7.29 -4.39 11.25
C LEU A 14 8.18 -3.16 11.36
N ILE A 15 8.40 -2.48 10.24
CA ILE A 15 9.12 -1.21 10.18
C ILE A 15 8.16 -0.16 9.62
N ILE A 16 7.88 0.87 10.40
CA ILE A 16 7.00 1.96 9.98
C ILE A 16 7.88 3.15 9.57
N LEU A 17 7.82 3.53 8.29
CA LEU A 17 8.44 4.75 7.78
C LEU A 17 7.38 5.85 7.70
N LEU A 18 7.51 6.88 8.55
CA LEU A 18 6.57 7.99 8.62
C LEU A 18 7.08 9.18 7.79
N PHE A 19 6.18 9.73 6.98
CA PHE A 19 6.37 10.95 6.20
C PHE A 19 5.26 11.93 6.53
N ASP A 20 5.56 13.22 6.53
CA ASP A 20 4.58 14.28 6.75
C ASP A 20 4.11 14.84 5.41
N ALA A 21 2.80 14.81 5.15
CA ALA A 21 2.22 15.29 3.89
C ALA A 21 2.38 16.80 3.71
N HIS A 22 2.50 17.57 4.80
CA HIS A 22 2.69 19.01 4.77
C HIS A 22 4.15 19.40 4.45
N LYS A 23 5.12 18.58 4.88
CA LYS A 23 6.56 18.84 4.74
C LYS A 23 7.30 17.58 4.31
N LEU A 24 7.05 17.15 3.07
CA LEU A 24 7.76 16.01 2.51
C LEU A 24 9.21 16.39 2.21
N GLU A 25 10.12 16.00 3.10
CA GLU A 25 11.56 16.11 2.90
C GLU A 25 12.22 14.74 3.10
N ILE A 26 12.97 14.31 2.09
CA ILE A 26 13.75 13.06 2.13
C ILE A 26 15.21 13.46 2.04
N SER A 27 15.83 13.63 3.21
CA SER A 27 17.24 14.00 3.31
C SER A 27 18.17 12.87 2.85
N ASP A 28 19.44 13.21 2.62
CA ASP A 28 20.47 12.23 2.29
C ASP A 28 20.68 11.22 3.43
N GLU A 29 20.65 11.67 4.69
CA GLU A 29 20.74 10.81 5.87
C GLU A 29 19.56 9.84 5.95
N PHE A 30 18.35 10.30 5.62
CA PHE A 30 17.18 9.43 5.58
C PHE A 30 17.25 8.43 4.42
N SER A 31 17.78 8.84 3.27
CA SER A 31 18.06 7.95 2.15
C SER A 31 19.07 6.86 2.52
N GLU A 32 20.13 7.18 3.26
CA GLU A 32 21.07 6.19 3.81
C GLU A 32 20.42 5.25 4.82
N ALA A 33 19.57 5.79 5.71
CA ALA A 33 18.79 5.00 6.66
C ALA A 33 17.89 3.98 5.95
N ILE A 34 17.19 4.40 4.90
CA ILE A 34 16.34 3.53 4.08
C ILE A 34 17.17 2.46 3.36
N ARG A 35 18.34 2.81 2.80
CA ARG A 35 19.25 1.83 2.18
C ARG A 35 19.73 0.76 3.16
N ALA A 36 19.91 1.10 4.44
CA ALA A 36 20.24 0.14 5.48
C ALA A 36 19.14 -0.91 5.74
N LEU A 37 17.90 -0.67 5.28
CA LEU A 37 16.77 -1.59 5.38
C LEU A 37 16.63 -2.53 4.18
N LYS A 38 17.52 -2.42 3.18
CA LYS A 38 17.50 -3.26 1.97
C LYS A 38 17.54 -4.76 2.34
N GLY A 39 16.76 -5.56 1.64
CA GLY A 39 16.53 -6.98 1.92
C GLY A 39 15.44 -7.26 2.98
N ASN A 40 14.87 -6.21 3.59
CA ASN A 40 13.76 -6.30 4.55
C ASN A 40 12.55 -5.48 4.10
N GLU A 41 12.42 -5.23 2.80
CA GLU A 41 11.35 -4.42 2.20
C GLU A 41 9.95 -4.96 2.54
N ASP A 42 9.83 -6.29 2.68
CA ASP A 42 8.58 -6.98 3.04
C ASP A 42 8.02 -6.55 4.41
N LYS A 43 8.91 -6.11 5.32
CA LYS A 43 8.57 -5.62 6.67
C LYS A 43 8.20 -4.15 6.70
N ILE A 44 8.43 -3.41 5.61
CA ILE A 44 8.26 -1.96 5.58
C ILE A 44 6.81 -1.60 5.29
N ARG A 45 6.26 -0.69 6.08
CA ARG A 45 4.99 -0.01 5.81
C ARG A 45 5.26 1.48 5.81
N VAL A 46 5.00 2.11 4.68
CA VAL A 46 5.19 3.55 4.52
C VAL A 46 3.89 4.24 4.92
N VAL A 47 3.98 5.27 5.74
CA VAL A 47 2.82 6.03 6.22
C VAL A 47 3.02 7.49 5.83
N LEU A 48 2.13 8.00 4.99
CA LEU A 48 2.03 9.42 4.66
C LEU A 48 1.02 10.05 5.62
N ASN A 49 1.52 10.63 6.69
CA ASN A 49 0.78 11.18 7.82
C ASN A 49 0.36 12.65 7.57
N LYS A 50 -0.62 13.14 8.34
CA LYS A 50 -1.18 14.50 8.27
C LYS A 50 -1.77 14.86 6.90
N ALA A 51 -2.30 13.87 6.19
CA ALA A 51 -2.84 14.03 4.85
C ALA A 51 -4.05 14.98 4.78
N ASP A 52 -4.78 15.15 5.88
CA ASP A 52 -5.91 16.09 6.01
C ASP A 52 -5.49 17.56 6.08
N THR A 53 -4.22 17.84 6.42
CA THR A 53 -3.67 19.20 6.50
C THR A 53 -3.34 19.80 5.12
N VAL A 54 -3.55 19.05 4.04
CA VAL A 54 -3.25 19.44 2.67
C VAL A 54 -4.44 19.15 1.75
N GLU A 55 -4.65 19.98 0.74
CA GLU A 55 -5.72 19.77 -0.24
C GLU A 55 -5.46 18.53 -1.11
N THR A 56 -6.53 17.91 -1.64
CA THR A 56 -6.44 16.66 -2.42
C THR A 56 -5.45 16.73 -3.59
N GLN A 57 -5.40 17.85 -4.33
CA GLN A 57 -4.44 17.99 -5.43
C GLN A 57 -3.00 18.06 -4.95
N GLN A 58 -2.75 18.75 -3.83
CA GLN A 58 -1.43 18.83 -3.22
C GLN A 58 -1.02 17.46 -2.67
N LEU A 59 -1.94 16.74 -2.02
CA LEU A 59 -1.72 15.39 -1.52
C LEU A 59 -1.28 14.43 -2.63
N MET A 60 -1.93 14.48 -3.80
CA MET A 60 -1.54 13.64 -4.94
C MET A 60 -0.14 13.97 -5.47
N ARG A 61 0.27 15.25 -5.45
CA ARG A 61 1.63 15.66 -5.83
C ARG A 61 2.67 15.16 -4.82
N VAL A 62 2.38 15.30 -3.53
CA VAL A 62 3.23 14.83 -2.43
C VAL A 62 3.39 13.31 -2.48
N TYR A 63 2.28 12.58 -2.66
CA TYR A 63 2.30 11.14 -2.84
C TYR A 63 3.17 10.72 -4.03
N GLY A 64 3.01 11.37 -5.18
CA GLY A 64 3.83 11.12 -6.37
C GLY A 64 5.33 11.36 -6.11
N ALA A 65 5.68 12.45 -5.44
CA ALA A 65 7.07 12.77 -5.08
C ALA A 65 7.68 11.76 -4.10
N LEU A 66 6.89 11.29 -3.13
CA LEU A 66 7.30 10.24 -2.20
C LEU A 66 7.60 8.94 -2.93
N MET A 67 6.67 8.47 -3.77
CA MET A 67 6.83 7.23 -4.54
C MET A 67 8.03 7.29 -5.48
N TRP A 68 8.24 8.42 -6.14
CA TRP A 68 9.39 8.65 -7.01
C TRP A 68 10.71 8.53 -6.25
N SER A 69 10.81 9.17 -5.09
CA SER A 69 11.99 9.13 -4.24
C SER A 69 12.25 7.74 -3.67
N LEU A 70 11.21 7.06 -3.15
CA LEU A 70 11.34 5.69 -2.66
C LEU A 70 11.77 4.71 -3.76
N GLY A 71 11.23 4.85 -4.97
CA GLY A 71 11.64 4.05 -6.13
C GLY A 71 13.12 4.20 -6.45
N LYS A 72 13.66 5.42 -6.37
CA LYS A 72 15.11 5.67 -6.56
C LYS A 72 15.97 5.05 -5.46
N VAL A 73 15.48 4.99 -4.22
CA VAL A 73 16.28 4.52 -3.07
C VAL A 73 16.30 3.00 -2.97
N PHE A 74 15.15 2.33 -3.07
CA PHE A 74 15.08 0.86 -2.96
C PHE A 74 15.55 0.16 -4.23
N ASN A 75 15.29 0.75 -5.40
CA ASN A 75 15.63 0.17 -6.70
C ASN A 75 15.14 -1.29 -6.85
N THR A 76 13.90 -1.53 -6.39
CA THR A 76 13.19 -2.81 -6.52
C THR A 76 12.00 -2.66 -7.48
N PRO A 77 11.65 -3.69 -8.26
CA PRO A 77 10.44 -3.65 -9.09
C PRO A 77 9.16 -3.69 -8.24
N GLU A 78 9.26 -4.15 -6.99
CA GLU A 78 8.16 -4.19 -6.04
C GLU A 78 7.89 -2.81 -5.45
N VAL A 79 6.64 -2.37 -5.56
CA VAL A 79 6.18 -1.07 -5.07
C VAL A 79 5.79 -1.19 -3.60
N LEU A 80 6.42 -0.39 -2.73
CA LEU A 80 6.06 -0.33 -1.32
C LEU A 80 4.62 0.20 -1.13
N ARG A 81 3.86 -0.46 -0.27
CA ARG A 81 2.52 0.00 0.10
C ARG A 81 2.61 1.22 1.01
N VAL A 82 1.94 2.30 0.61
CA VAL A 82 1.81 3.54 1.38
C VAL A 82 0.40 3.63 1.98
N PHE A 83 0.31 3.95 3.26
CA PHE A 83 -0.93 4.23 3.98
C PHE A 83 -1.04 5.73 4.14
N ILE A 84 -2.09 6.32 3.57
CA ILE A 84 -2.34 7.76 3.61
C ILE A 84 -3.39 8.02 4.69
N GLY A 85 -3.12 8.96 5.58
CA GLY A 85 -4.06 9.34 6.63
C GLY A 85 -3.47 10.35 7.61
N SER A 86 -4.23 10.64 8.65
CA SER A 86 -3.80 11.53 9.74
C SER A 86 -3.93 10.79 11.06
N PHE A 87 -2.80 10.27 11.51
CA PHE A 87 -2.72 9.32 12.62
C PHE A 87 -2.36 10.04 13.93
N TRP A 88 -3.20 11.01 14.33
CA TRP A 88 -3.24 11.56 15.68
C TRP A 88 -4.46 11.00 16.41
N ALA A 89 -4.39 10.75 17.73
CA ALA A 89 -5.47 10.41 18.69
C ALA A 89 -6.67 9.51 18.28
N GLU A 90 -6.72 9.05 17.03
CA GLU A 90 -7.78 8.38 16.32
C GLU A 90 -7.22 7.07 15.72
N PRO A 91 -8.08 6.07 15.49
CA PRO A 91 -7.66 4.69 15.53
C PRO A 91 -6.94 4.24 14.25
N LEU A 92 -5.79 3.58 14.42
CA LEU A 92 -5.11 2.82 13.39
C LEU A 92 -5.68 1.40 13.30
N LEU A 93 -6.21 1.01 12.14
CA LEU A 93 -6.43 -0.40 11.78
C LEU A 93 -5.13 -1.01 11.23
N ILE A 94 -4.17 -1.22 12.11
CA ILE A 94 -3.00 -2.07 11.83
C ILE A 94 -3.27 -3.46 12.39
N ASN A 95 -3.68 -4.38 11.53
CA ASN A 95 -3.47 -5.80 11.83
C ASN A 95 -1.96 -6.04 11.84
N LEU A 96 -1.36 -6.11 13.04
CA LEU A 96 -0.04 -6.74 13.19
C LEU A 96 -0.19 -8.14 12.61
N PRO A 97 0.55 -8.50 11.54
CA PRO A 97 0.21 -9.73 10.86
C PRO A 97 0.52 -10.91 11.78
N ARG A 98 -0.44 -11.84 11.89
CA ARG A 98 -0.41 -13.03 12.74
C ARG A 98 0.74 -14.00 12.39
N ASN A 99 1.41 -13.73 11.29
CA ASN A 99 2.39 -14.57 10.61
C ASN A 99 3.82 -14.42 11.20
N SER A 100 3.97 -14.25 12.52
CA SER A 100 5.30 -14.10 13.15
C SER A 100 6.18 -15.33 12.92
N ALA A 101 5.59 -16.54 12.95
CA ALA A 101 6.31 -17.78 12.67
C ALA A 101 6.83 -17.83 11.22
N LEU A 102 5.99 -17.50 10.23
CA LEU A 102 6.43 -17.38 8.83
C LEU A 102 7.51 -16.31 8.63
N ARG A 103 7.41 -15.16 9.32
CA ARG A 103 8.47 -14.14 9.27
C ARG A 103 9.78 -14.62 9.85
N LYS A 104 9.75 -15.25 11.03
CA LYS A 104 10.94 -15.84 11.65
C LYS A 104 11.57 -16.90 10.75
N LEU A 105 10.75 -17.71 10.09
CA LEU A 105 11.23 -18.68 9.11
C LEU A 105 11.90 -17.98 7.92
N ASN A 106 11.28 -16.94 7.35
CA ASN A 106 11.85 -16.16 6.25
C ASN A 106 13.18 -15.50 6.65
N ASP A 107 13.27 -14.92 7.86
CA ASP A 107 14.50 -14.33 8.37
C ASP A 107 15.60 -15.38 8.59
N LEU A 108 15.23 -16.58 9.05
CA LEU A 108 16.14 -17.72 9.15
C LEU A 108 16.68 -18.11 7.76
N VAL A 109 15.82 -18.17 6.74
CA VAL A 109 16.22 -18.45 5.35
C VAL A 109 17.21 -17.40 4.85
N LYS A 110 16.88 -16.12 5.01
CA LYS A 110 17.74 -14.99 4.61
C LYS A 110 19.11 -15.09 5.29
N ARG A 111 19.12 -15.36 6.60
CA ARG A 111 20.35 -15.50 7.38
C ARG A 111 21.18 -16.72 6.97
N ALA A 112 20.54 -17.86 6.74
CA ALA A 112 21.20 -19.07 6.28
C ALA A 112 21.91 -18.84 4.93
N ARG A 113 21.26 -18.16 3.98
CA ARG A 113 21.89 -17.78 2.70
C ARG A 113 23.09 -16.87 2.89
N LEU A 114 22.97 -15.84 3.73
CA LEU A 114 24.09 -14.93 4.03
C LEU A 114 25.28 -15.67 4.68
N VAL A 115 25.02 -16.59 5.61
CA VAL A 115 26.05 -17.43 6.25
C VAL A 115 26.75 -18.31 5.22
N ARG A 116 25.99 -18.93 4.31
CA ARG A 116 26.54 -19.71 3.19
C ARG A 116 27.51 -18.89 2.35
N VAL A 117 27.07 -17.70 1.93
CA VAL A 117 27.90 -16.77 1.13
C VAL A 117 29.16 -16.37 1.87
N HIS A 118 29.03 -15.98 3.14
CA HIS A 118 30.15 -15.61 3.98
C HIS A 118 31.17 -16.75 4.10
N ALA A 119 30.71 -18.00 4.28
CA ALA A 119 31.58 -19.17 4.34
C ALA A 119 32.39 -19.36 3.04
N HIS A 120 31.75 -19.21 1.87
CA HIS A 120 32.46 -19.27 0.58
C HIS A 120 33.50 -18.15 0.42
N ILE A 121 33.17 -16.93 0.84
CA ILE A 121 34.10 -15.79 0.78
C ILE A 121 35.33 -16.07 1.65
N ILE A 122 35.13 -16.38 2.93
CA ILE A 122 36.24 -16.63 3.87
C ILE A 122 37.10 -17.81 3.40
N SER A 123 36.48 -18.89 2.93
CA SER A 123 37.22 -20.03 2.39
C SER A 123 38.02 -19.69 1.14
N ARG A 124 37.47 -18.88 0.21
CA ARG A 124 38.20 -18.48 -1.00
C ARG A 124 39.41 -17.64 -0.65
N LEU A 125 39.24 -16.66 0.24
CA LEU A 125 40.33 -15.83 0.76
C LEU A 125 41.42 -16.69 1.39
N LYS A 126 41.05 -17.65 2.24
CA LYS A 126 42.00 -18.61 2.84
C LYS A 126 42.75 -19.43 1.80
N LYS A 127 42.05 -19.93 0.77
CA LYS A 127 42.65 -20.76 -0.30
C LYS A 127 43.65 -19.99 -1.16
N GLU A 128 43.46 -18.69 -1.35
CA GLU A 128 44.36 -17.84 -2.12
C GLU A 128 45.54 -17.27 -1.32
N MET A 129 45.60 -17.49 0.00
CA MET A 129 46.70 -17.02 0.84
C MET A 129 47.97 -17.88 0.69
N PRO A 130 49.16 -17.28 0.55
CA PRO A 130 50.42 -18.02 0.54
C PRO A 130 50.75 -18.57 1.93
N SER A 131 51.37 -19.74 1.97
CA SER A 131 51.72 -20.42 3.24
C SER A 131 52.86 -19.74 3.99
N VAL A 132 53.84 -19.15 3.28
CA VAL A 132 55.15 -18.79 3.87
C VAL A 132 55.46 -17.29 3.78
N PHE A 133 55.54 -16.69 2.58
CA PHE A 133 55.95 -15.28 2.39
C PHE A 133 54.92 -14.46 1.61
N GLY A 134 54.98 -13.13 1.73
CA GLY A 134 54.16 -12.20 0.93
C GLY A 134 52.70 -12.07 1.37
N LYS A 135 52.37 -12.49 2.59
CA LYS A 135 50.99 -12.52 3.13
C LYS A 135 50.32 -11.15 3.14
N ASP A 136 51.02 -10.09 3.56
CA ASP A 136 50.44 -8.74 3.66
C ASP A 136 50.11 -8.14 2.29
N ASN A 137 51.02 -8.26 1.33
CA ASN A 137 50.78 -7.81 -0.04
C ASN A 137 49.67 -8.60 -0.70
N LYS A 138 49.62 -9.93 -0.48
CA LYS A 138 48.53 -10.77 -0.99
C LYS A 138 47.19 -10.38 -0.37
N LYS A 139 47.13 -10.16 0.94
CA LYS A 139 45.92 -9.69 1.64
C LYS A 139 45.40 -8.39 1.04
N LYS A 140 46.26 -7.38 0.88
CA LYS A 140 45.88 -6.10 0.23
C LYS A 140 45.35 -6.32 -1.18
N GLN A 141 46.00 -7.19 -1.96
CA GLN A 141 45.55 -7.54 -3.31
C GLN A 141 44.18 -8.23 -3.31
N LEU A 142 43.93 -9.16 -2.39
CA LEU A 142 42.68 -9.90 -2.27
C LEU A 142 41.52 -8.98 -1.87
N ILE A 143 41.75 -8.06 -0.93
CA ILE A 143 40.76 -7.06 -0.53
C ILE A 143 40.42 -6.15 -1.71
N ALA A 144 41.43 -5.65 -2.45
CA ALA A 144 41.20 -4.83 -3.64
C ALA A 144 40.43 -5.59 -4.74
N LYS A 145 40.66 -6.90 -4.89
CA LYS A 145 39.99 -7.77 -5.87
C LYS A 145 38.69 -8.39 -5.35
N LEU A 146 38.19 -8.00 -4.17
CA LEU A 146 36.99 -8.58 -3.57
C LEU A 146 35.75 -8.54 -4.48
N PRO A 147 35.48 -7.46 -5.26
CA PRO A 147 34.37 -7.47 -6.23
C PRO A 147 34.45 -8.60 -7.26
N LEU A 148 35.66 -8.89 -7.76
CA LEU A 148 35.90 -9.99 -8.71
C LEU A 148 35.76 -11.36 -8.04
N ILE A 149 36.16 -11.47 -6.77
CA ILE A 149 35.97 -12.69 -5.98
C ILE A 149 34.48 -12.96 -5.78
N PHE A 150 33.68 -11.94 -5.46
CA PHE A 150 32.23 -12.07 -5.34
C PHE A 150 31.60 -12.56 -6.65
N ALA A 151 31.94 -11.92 -7.78
CA ALA A 151 31.43 -12.32 -9.10
C ALA A 151 31.78 -13.78 -9.46
N ARG A 152 32.98 -14.25 -9.12
CA ARG A 152 33.36 -15.66 -9.32
C ARG A 152 32.56 -16.61 -8.42
N ILE A 153 32.40 -16.27 -7.13
CA ILE A 153 31.61 -17.10 -6.20
C ILE A 153 30.14 -17.18 -6.66
N GLN A 154 29.57 -16.08 -7.15
CA GLN A 154 28.22 -16.05 -7.73
C GLN A 154 28.07 -17.07 -8.86
N LEU A 155 28.98 -17.06 -9.83
CA LEU A 155 28.95 -17.98 -10.98
C LEU A 155 29.21 -19.43 -10.56
N GLU A 156 30.27 -19.67 -9.79
CA GLU A 156 30.69 -21.02 -9.40
C GLU A 156 29.64 -21.74 -8.54
N HIS A 157 28.97 -21.02 -7.65
CA HIS A 157 28.03 -21.59 -6.68
C HIS A 157 26.55 -21.24 -6.95
N HIS A 158 26.27 -20.55 -8.06
CA HIS A 158 24.92 -20.21 -8.51
C HIS A 158 24.14 -19.40 -7.46
N ILE A 159 24.84 -18.45 -6.84
CA ILE A 159 24.30 -17.62 -5.76
C ILE A 159 23.80 -16.29 -6.33
N PRO A 160 22.56 -15.89 -6.04
CA PRO A 160 22.04 -14.58 -6.45
C PRO A 160 22.89 -13.42 -5.93
N PRO A 161 23.02 -12.32 -6.68
CA PRO A 161 23.80 -11.16 -6.24
C PRO A 161 23.24 -10.50 -4.97
N GLY A 162 21.93 -10.63 -4.72
CA GLY A 162 21.26 -10.07 -3.52
C GLY A 162 21.66 -10.75 -2.21
N ASP A 163 22.23 -11.96 -2.25
CA ASP A 163 22.66 -12.68 -1.04
C ASP A 163 24.06 -12.21 -0.55
N PHE A 164 24.76 -11.38 -1.34
CA PHE A 164 26.11 -10.90 -1.01
C PHE A 164 26.07 -9.67 -0.10
N PRO A 165 27.00 -9.58 0.87
CA PRO A 165 27.13 -8.39 1.70
C PRO A 165 27.64 -7.20 0.89
N ASP A 166 27.50 -6.00 1.44
CA ASP A 166 28.12 -4.80 0.89
C ASP A 166 29.64 -4.98 0.76
N CYS A 167 30.15 -4.79 -0.44
CA CYS A 167 31.55 -5.07 -0.76
C CYS A 167 32.50 -4.10 -0.05
N GLY A 168 32.18 -2.81 -0.02
CA GLY A 168 33.01 -1.79 0.64
C GLY A 168 33.15 -2.06 2.14
N ARG A 169 32.02 -2.30 2.81
CA ARG A 169 32.00 -2.66 4.23
C ARG A 169 32.75 -3.97 4.51
N MET A 170 32.63 -4.97 3.64
CA MET A 170 33.39 -6.22 3.78
C MET A 170 34.89 -5.96 3.61
N GLN A 171 35.31 -5.09 2.68
CA GLN A 171 36.72 -4.72 2.52
C GLN A 171 37.28 -4.08 3.80
N GLU A 172 36.56 -3.14 4.39
CA GLU A 172 36.94 -2.49 5.65
C GLU A 172 37.08 -3.50 6.80
N LEU A 173 36.09 -4.37 6.98
CA LEU A 173 36.11 -5.40 8.03
C LEU A 173 37.28 -6.37 7.83
N LEU A 174 37.59 -6.74 6.59
CA LEU A 174 38.70 -7.64 6.28
C LEU A 174 40.09 -7.04 6.57
N LEU A 175 40.24 -5.71 6.61
CA LEU A 175 41.52 -5.06 6.92
C LEU A 175 42.07 -5.45 8.29
N VAL A 176 41.21 -5.63 9.29
CA VAL A 176 41.62 -5.94 10.68
C VAL A 176 41.78 -7.44 10.97
N HIS A 177 41.46 -8.32 10.02
CA HIS A 177 41.51 -9.77 10.21
C HIS A 177 42.78 -10.41 9.61
N ASP A 178 43.32 -11.44 10.26
CA ASP A 178 44.42 -12.25 9.72
C ASP A 178 43.87 -13.41 8.87
N PHE A 179 44.09 -13.33 7.55
CA PHE A 179 43.60 -14.32 6.61
C PHE A 179 44.28 -15.69 6.76
N ALA A 180 45.47 -15.75 7.35
CA ALA A 180 46.14 -17.02 7.62
C ALA A 180 45.39 -17.85 8.68
N ARG A 181 44.62 -17.20 9.57
CA ARG A 181 43.83 -17.84 10.63
C ARG A 181 42.43 -18.22 10.20
N PHE A 182 42.02 -17.86 8.99
CA PHE A 182 40.71 -18.23 8.49
C PHE A 182 40.56 -19.76 8.39
N PRO A 183 39.40 -20.30 8.80
CA PRO A 183 39.12 -21.71 8.67
C PRO A 183 38.95 -22.09 7.19
N ALA A 184 39.31 -23.33 6.87
CA ALA A 184 38.91 -23.93 5.60
C ALA A 184 37.42 -24.29 5.63
N LEU A 185 36.79 -24.31 4.45
CA LEU A 185 35.41 -24.75 4.30
C LEU A 185 35.27 -26.20 4.73
N LYS A 186 34.22 -26.49 5.51
CA LYS A 186 33.85 -27.85 5.91
C LYS A 186 32.64 -28.28 5.07
N PRO A 187 32.80 -29.16 4.07
CA PRO A 187 31.71 -29.54 3.15
C PRO A 187 30.46 -30.03 3.88
N ARG A 188 30.63 -30.88 4.89
CA ARG A 188 29.52 -31.39 5.74
C ARG A 188 28.66 -30.30 6.38
N MET A 189 29.25 -29.17 6.75
CA MET A 189 28.49 -28.07 7.36
C MET A 189 27.69 -27.28 6.32
N LEU A 190 28.20 -27.19 5.08
CA LEU A 190 27.43 -26.61 3.97
C LEU A 190 26.31 -27.54 3.53
N GLU A 191 26.57 -28.84 3.44
CA GLU A 191 25.55 -29.85 3.13
C GLU A 191 24.38 -29.78 4.11
N ALA A 192 24.65 -29.66 5.42
CA ALA A 192 23.60 -29.49 6.43
C ALA A 192 22.80 -28.18 6.25
N LEU A 193 23.46 -27.11 5.82
CA LEU A 193 22.80 -25.82 5.55
C LEU A 193 21.92 -25.88 4.29
N ASP A 194 22.38 -26.59 3.26
CA ASP A 194 21.61 -26.81 2.04
C ASP A 194 20.42 -27.76 2.30
N GLU A 195 20.59 -28.79 3.14
CA GLU A 195 19.50 -29.67 3.58
C GLU A 195 18.42 -28.90 4.34
N LEU A 196 18.83 -28.02 5.27
CA LEU A 196 17.91 -27.10 5.95
C LEU A 196 17.11 -26.27 4.94
N LEU A 197 17.81 -25.64 3.99
CA LEU A 197 17.21 -24.73 3.01
C LEU A 197 16.27 -25.41 2.00
N THR A 198 16.52 -26.68 1.68
CA THR A 198 15.82 -27.40 0.61
C THR A 198 14.77 -28.37 1.11
N ARG A 199 15.05 -29.12 2.19
CA ARG A 199 14.16 -30.17 2.71
C ARG A 199 13.41 -29.73 3.96
N ASP A 200 14.13 -29.29 4.99
CA ASP A 200 13.52 -29.09 6.31
C ASP A 200 12.55 -27.90 6.30
N ILE A 201 12.91 -26.80 5.63
CA ILE A 201 12.01 -25.65 5.46
C ILE A 201 10.76 -26.03 4.65
N ALA A 202 10.92 -26.82 3.58
CA ALA A 202 9.79 -27.28 2.77
C ALA A 202 8.81 -28.14 3.59
N ALA A 203 9.33 -28.99 4.48
CA ALA A 203 8.52 -29.80 5.39
C ALA A 203 7.80 -28.98 6.48
N LEU A 204 8.33 -27.82 6.87
CA LEU A 204 7.71 -26.93 7.85
C LEU A 204 6.56 -26.09 7.26
N MET A 205 6.57 -25.79 5.97
CA MET A 205 5.57 -24.92 5.33
C MET A 205 4.11 -25.41 5.45
N PRO A 206 3.77 -26.71 5.31
CA PRO A 206 2.42 -27.20 5.57
C PRO A 206 2.00 -27.05 7.03
N LEU A 207 2.90 -27.35 7.97
CA LEU A 207 2.62 -27.31 9.40
C LEU A 207 2.34 -25.87 9.87
N LEU A 208 3.12 -24.90 9.39
CA LEU A 208 2.91 -23.48 9.71
C LEU A 208 1.57 -22.96 9.18
N ARG A 209 1.16 -23.38 7.98
CA ARG A 209 -0.15 -23.02 7.43
C ARG A 209 -1.31 -23.61 8.23
N GLN A 210 -1.13 -24.83 8.75
CA GLN A 210 -2.11 -25.48 9.61
C GLN A 210 -2.22 -24.78 10.97
N GLU A 211 -1.09 -24.44 11.59
CA GLU A 211 -1.04 -23.69 12.85
C GLU A 211 -1.74 -22.32 12.74
N GLU A 212 -1.53 -21.60 11.63
CA GLU A 212 -2.21 -20.32 11.36
C GLU A 212 -3.74 -20.45 11.26
N LEU A 213 -4.26 -21.62 10.87
CA LEU A 213 -5.69 -21.90 10.76
C LEU A 213 -6.29 -22.38 12.09
N GLU A 214 -5.58 -23.23 12.82
CA GLU A 214 -6.08 -23.92 14.02
C GLU A 214 -5.95 -23.07 15.30
N ALA A 215 -4.96 -22.19 15.36
CA ALA A 215 -4.69 -21.37 16.52
C ALA A 215 -4.49 -19.90 16.10
N PRO A 216 -5.57 -19.13 15.88
CA PRO A 216 -5.44 -17.68 15.83
C PRO A 216 -4.99 -17.25 17.23
N GLY A 217 -3.67 -17.13 17.43
CA GLY A 217 -3.10 -16.56 18.64
C GLY A 217 -3.79 -15.23 18.97
N PRO A 218 -3.74 -14.77 20.23
CA PRO A 218 -4.44 -13.55 20.62
C PRO A 218 -4.02 -12.43 19.67
N GLY A 219 -4.97 -11.99 18.83
CA GLY A 219 -4.76 -10.80 18.00
C GLY A 219 -4.46 -9.60 18.90
N VAL A 220 -4.04 -8.49 18.30
CA VAL A 220 -3.83 -7.26 19.09
C VAL A 220 -5.13 -6.92 19.81
N GLN A 221 -5.14 -6.95 21.14
CA GLN A 221 -6.30 -6.65 21.97
C GLN A 221 -6.16 -5.27 22.61
N GLY A 222 -7.23 -4.46 22.52
CA GLY A 222 -7.35 -3.14 23.16
C GLY A 222 -6.82 -1.96 22.34
N GLY A 223 -7.13 -0.75 22.81
CA GLY A 223 -6.65 0.51 22.23
C GLY A 223 -7.34 0.89 20.92
N ALA A 224 -6.57 1.31 19.92
CA ALA A 224 -7.07 1.70 18.60
C ALA A 224 -7.68 0.53 17.78
N PHE A 225 -7.53 -0.72 18.24
CA PHE A 225 -7.94 -1.93 17.53
C PHE A 225 -9.27 -2.52 18.07
N GLU A 226 -9.88 -1.87 19.05
CA GLU A 226 -11.13 -2.32 19.66
C GLU A 226 -12.32 -1.99 18.74
N GLY A 227 -12.99 -3.03 18.23
CA GLY A 227 -14.10 -2.91 17.26
C GLY A 227 -15.35 -2.18 17.77
N THR A 228 -15.38 -1.80 19.06
CA THR A 228 -16.43 -1.00 19.68
C THR A 228 -16.37 0.49 19.31
N ARG A 229 -15.35 0.93 18.54
CA ARG A 229 -15.09 2.35 18.28
C ARG A 229 -15.63 2.92 16.97
N GLN A 230 -16.28 2.11 16.13
CA GLN A 230 -17.14 2.64 15.04
C GLN A 230 -18.47 3.20 15.56
N GLY A 231 -18.64 3.26 16.89
CA GLY A 231 -19.93 3.52 17.52
C GLY A 231 -20.85 2.29 17.44
N PRO A 232 -21.86 2.18 18.30
CA PRO A 232 -22.88 1.12 18.17
C PRO A 232 -23.81 1.36 16.97
N PHE A 233 -23.63 2.48 16.27
CA PHE A 233 -24.38 2.89 15.10
C PHE A 233 -23.44 2.85 13.91
N VAL A 234 -23.50 1.78 13.13
CA VAL A 234 -23.18 1.89 11.71
C VAL A 234 -24.23 2.86 11.16
N GLU A 235 -23.84 4.05 10.68
CA GLU A 235 -24.72 4.81 9.77
C GLU A 235 -25.12 3.82 8.70
N GLY A 236 -26.40 3.40 8.73
CA GLY A 236 -26.84 2.09 8.25
C GLY A 236 -26.04 1.61 7.06
N ALA A 237 -25.50 0.38 7.15
CA ALA A 237 -25.34 -0.40 5.95
C ALA A 237 -26.61 -0.14 5.12
N PRO A 238 -26.52 0.34 3.87
CA PRO A 238 -27.70 0.57 3.08
C PRO A 238 -28.51 -0.70 3.25
N GLU A 239 -29.71 -0.58 3.82
CA GLU A 239 -30.64 -1.69 3.82
C GLU A 239 -30.56 -2.18 2.38
N GLU A 240 -30.09 -3.41 2.21
CA GLU A 240 -30.19 -4.10 0.95
C GLU A 240 -31.70 -4.21 0.78
N ASP A 241 -32.29 -3.17 0.18
CA ASP A 241 -33.62 -3.19 -0.38
C ASP A 241 -33.52 -4.23 -1.49
N GLU A 242 -33.66 -5.49 -1.07
CA GLU A 242 -34.07 -6.57 -1.93
C GLU A 242 -35.34 -6.10 -2.64
N GLU A 243 -35.24 -6.06 -3.96
CA GLU A 243 -36.35 -6.07 -4.92
C GLU A 243 -37.05 -4.74 -5.21
N GLY A 244 -36.52 -4.06 -6.24
CA GLY A 244 -37.28 -3.15 -7.09
C GLY A 244 -36.45 -2.64 -8.27
N GLU A 245 -36.34 -3.43 -9.36
CA GLU A 245 -35.75 -2.97 -10.64
C GLU A 245 -36.44 -1.70 -11.20
N GLU A 246 -37.64 -1.39 -10.70
CA GLU A 246 -38.47 -0.26 -11.12
C GLU A 246 -37.97 1.08 -10.57
N TRP A 247 -37.77 2.05 -11.47
CA TRP A 247 -37.36 3.40 -11.10
C TRP A 247 -38.42 4.08 -10.23
N VAL A 248 -38.02 4.64 -9.08
CA VAL A 248 -38.93 5.18 -8.05
C VAL A 248 -39.90 6.24 -8.61
N VAL A 249 -39.48 6.97 -9.63
CA VAL A 249 -40.26 8.04 -10.27
C VAL A 249 -41.31 7.52 -11.27
N THR A 250 -41.28 6.22 -11.62
CA THR A 250 -42.16 5.62 -12.66
C THR A 250 -43.64 5.87 -12.37
N LYS A 251 -44.06 5.81 -11.10
CA LYS A 251 -45.46 6.01 -10.67
C LYS A 251 -45.98 7.43 -10.96
N ASP A 252 -45.12 8.43 -10.82
CA ASP A 252 -45.47 9.84 -11.04
C ASP A 252 -45.02 10.36 -12.42
N LYS A 253 -44.38 9.51 -13.23
CA LYS A 253 -43.80 9.91 -14.52
C LYS A 253 -44.83 10.55 -15.45
N ALA A 254 -46.03 9.98 -15.56
CA ALA A 254 -47.08 10.52 -16.43
C ALA A 254 -47.48 11.97 -16.07
N LYS A 255 -47.54 12.30 -14.78
CA LYS A 255 -47.82 13.65 -14.29
C LYS A 255 -46.70 14.61 -14.65
N TYR A 256 -45.45 14.18 -14.51
CA TYR A 256 -44.30 15.02 -14.86
C TYR A 256 -44.14 15.18 -16.37
N ASP A 257 -44.42 14.14 -17.16
CA ASP A 257 -44.41 14.19 -18.62
C ASP A 257 -45.47 15.20 -19.13
N GLU A 258 -46.67 15.25 -18.54
CA GLU A 258 -47.70 16.22 -18.90
C GLU A 258 -47.23 17.67 -18.70
N ILE A 259 -46.57 17.95 -17.57
CA ILE A 259 -45.95 19.25 -17.30
C ILE A 259 -44.79 19.51 -18.26
N PHE A 260 -43.92 18.52 -18.48
CA PHE A 260 -42.75 18.61 -19.34
C PHE A 260 -43.14 19.02 -20.77
N TYR A 261 -44.11 18.32 -21.37
CA TYR A 261 -44.59 18.63 -22.72
C TYR A 261 -45.39 19.94 -22.75
N GLY A 262 -46.10 20.30 -21.67
CA GLY A 262 -46.75 21.60 -21.52
C GLY A 262 -45.77 22.79 -21.54
N LEU A 263 -44.50 22.57 -21.19
CA LEU A 263 -43.44 23.58 -21.26
C LEU A 263 -42.78 23.70 -22.65
N ALA A 264 -43.28 22.96 -23.65
CA ALA A 264 -42.83 22.95 -25.04
C ALA A 264 -41.30 22.70 -25.19
N PRO A 265 -40.84 21.47 -24.89
CA PRO A 265 -39.44 21.09 -25.05
C PRO A 265 -39.01 21.12 -26.52
N LEU A 266 -37.78 21.57 -26.77
CA LEU A 266 -37.19 21.60 -28.11
C LEU A 266 -36.32 20.35 -28.29
N GLY A 267 -36.62 19.53 -29.29
CA GLY A 267 -35.87 18.29 -29.53
C GLY A 267 -35.97 17.28 -28.38
N GLY A 268 -37.07 17.31 -27.62
CA GLY A 268 -37.27 16.42 -26.47
C GLY A 268 -36.48 16.82 -25.21
N LYS A 269 -35.90 18.03 -25.17
CA LYS A 269 -35.20 18.57 -24.00
C LYS A 269 -35.67 19.98 -23.64
N LEU A 270 -35.68 20.30 -22.34
CA LEU A 270 -35.90 21.65 -21.83
C LEU A 270 -34.56 22.31 -21.55
N SER A 271 -34.39 23.55 -22.01
CA SER A 271 -33.22 24.34 -21.65
C SER A 271 -33.21 24.67 -20.16
N GLY A 272 -32.03 24.83 -19.56
CA GLY A 272 -31.92 25.21 -18.15
C GLY A 272 -32.66 26.51 -17.78
N ARG A 273 -32.85 27.44 -18.73
CA ARG A 273 -33.67 28.65 -18.50
C ARG A 273 -35.16 28.31 -18.36
N GLN A 274 -35.70 27.43 -19.20
CA GLN A 274 -37.10 26.99 -19.15
C GLN A 274 -37.35 26.15 -17.89
N ALA A 275 -36.48 25.17 -17.63
CA ALA A 275 -36.57 24.33 -16.45
C ALA A 275 -36.47 25.15 -15.15
N ARG A 276 -35.55 26.13 -15.08
CA ARG A 276 -35.44 27.04 -13.93
C ARG A 276 -36.73 27.82 -13.67
N GLY A 277 -37.41 28.29 -14.73
CA GLY A 277 -38.68 28.99 -14.60
C GLY A 277 -39.73 28.16 -13.88
N TRP A 278 -39.84 26.88 -14.24
CA TRP A 278 -40.73 25.94 -13.56
C TRP A 278 -40.24 25.59 -12.15
N MET A 279 -38.96 25.28 -11.96
CA MET A 279 -38.40 24.92 -10.64
C MET A 279 -38.60 26.01 -9.58
N VAL A 280 -38.46 27.29 -9.96
CA VAL A 280 -38.67 28.44 -9.06
C VAL A 280 -40.13 28.54 -8.58
N SER A 281 -41.10 28.03 -9.34
CA SER A 281 -42.51 28.02 -8.94
C SER A 281 -42.79 27.15 -7.70
N SER A 282 -41.89 26.21 -7.36
CA SER A 282 -41.95 25.39 -6.15
C SER A 282 -41.70 26.18 -4.85
N LYS A 283 -41.24 27.43 -4.95
CA LYS A 283 -40.87 28.31 -3.82
C LYS A 283 -39.76 27.76 -2.91
N LEU A 284 -38.98 26.78 -3.38
CA LEU A 284 -37.77 26.33 -2.68
C LEU A 284 -36.64 27.37 -2.80
N PRO A 285 -35.72 27.45 -1.82
CA PRO A 285 -34.56 28.34 -1.88
C PRO A 285 -33.67 28.05 -3.09
N SER A 286 -33.06 29.10 -3.67
CA SER A 286 -32.18 28.98 -4.84
C SER A 286 -31.01 28.01 -4.64
N SER A 287 -30.46 27.91 -3.42
CA SER A 287 -29.40 26.94 -3.09
C SER A 287 -29.88 25.49 -3.20
N VAL A 288 -31.11 25.22 -2.78
CA VAL A 288 -31.75 23.90 -2.87
C VAL A 288 -32.08 23.57 -4.31
N LEU A 289 -32.64 24.52 -5.08
CA LEU A 289 -32.93 24.32 -6.50
C LEU A 289 -31.67 24.08 -7.33
N GLY A 290 -30.58 24.80 -7.03
CA GLY A 290 -29.28 24.56 -7.66
C GLY A 290 -28.74 23.16 -7.36
N ARG A 291 -28.95 22.66 -6.14
CA ARG A 291 -28.58 21.30 -5.76
C ARG A 291 -29.43 20.24 -6.47
N ILE A 292 -30.73 20.45 -6.59
CA ILE A 292 -31.64 19.57 -7.33
C ILE A 292 -31.23 19.52 -8.81
N TRP A 293 -30.94 20.68 -9.42
CA TRP A 293 -30.43 20.74 -10.79
C TRP A 293 -29.19 19.87 -10.99
N GLN A 294 -28.18 19.99 -10.12
CA GLN A 294 -26.95 19.19 -10.19
C GLN A 294 -27.20 17.68 -10.06
N LEU A 295 -28.25 17.27 -9.35
CA LEU A 295 -28.63 15.87 -9.20
C LEU A 295 -29.48 15.36 -10.37
N SER A 296 -30.24 16.24 -11.03
CA SER A 296 -31.18 15.87 -12.09
C SER A 296 -30.58 15.92 -13.50
N ASP A 297 -29.61 16.80 -13.76
CA ASP A 297 -28.85 16.85 -15.02
C ASP A 297 -27.76 15.77 -15.01
N VAL A 298 -28.17 14.52 -15.27
CA VAL A 298 -27.36 13.31 -15.08
C VAL A 298 -26.27 13.21 -16.15
N ASP A 299 -26.58 13.57 -17.39
CA ASP A 299 -25.62 13.60 -18.50
C ASP A 299 -24.79 14.90 -18.57
N ARG A 300 -25.15 15.91 -17.75
CA ARG A 300 -24.44 17.18 -17.59
C ARG A 300 -24.39 18.01 -18.87
N ASP A 301 -25.42 17.91 -19.70
CA ASP A 301 -25.51 18.65 -20.94
C ASP A 301 -26.12 20.05 -20.79
N GLY A 302 -26.57 20.40 -19.58
CA GLY A 302 -27.17 21.69 -19.25
C GLY A 302 -28.63 21.83 -19.66
N MET A 303 -29.27 20.74 -20.06
CA MET A 303 -30.68 20.61 -20.40
C MET A 303 -31.29 19.48 -19.58
N LEU A 304 -32.61 19.36 -19.59
CA LEU A 304 -33.30 18.22 -18.97
C LEU A 304 -34.18 17.53 -20.02
N ASP A 305 -33.97 16.24 -20.21
CA ASP A 305 -34.95 15.40 -20.92
C ASP A 305 -36.15 15.03 -20.01
N ALA A 306 -37.09 14.26 -20.54
CA ALA A 306 -38.31 13.90 -19.83
C ALA A 306 -38.05 13.09 -18.55
N GLU A 307 -37.01 12.25 -18.51
CA GLU A 307 -36.70 11.46 -17.31
C GLU A 307 -35.98 12.31 -16.27
N GLU A 308 -35.05 13.16 -16.69
CA GLU A 308 -34.37 14.11 -15.80
C GLU A 308 -35.31 15.15 -15.21
N PHE A 309 -36.29 15.60 -15.98
CA PHE A 309 -37.32 16.51 -15.50
C PHE A 309 -38.22 15.84 -14.46
N ALA A 310 -38.61 14.58 -14.68
CA ALA A 310 -39.37 13.80 -13.72
C ALA A 310 -38.55 13.57 -12.43
N LEU A 311 -37.25 13.29 -12.55
CA LEU A 311 -36.33 13.20 -11.40
C LEU A 311 -36.28 14.53 -10.62
N ALA A 312 -36.16 15.67 -11.31
CA ALA A 312 -36.18 16.99 -10.67
C ALA A 312 -37.51 17.22 -9.92
N GLY A 313 -38.63 16.85 -10.52
CA GLY A 313 -39.96 16.94 -9.89
C GLY A 313 -40.10 16.07 -8.65
N HIS A 314 -39.57 14.85 -8.69
CA HIS A 314 -39.55 13.95 -7.55
C HIS A 314 -38.71 14.51 -6.39
N LEU A 315 -37.51 15.02 -6.67
CA LEU A 315 -36.63 15.63 -5.67
C LEU A 315 -37.22 16.92 -5.06
N ILE A 316 -37.91 17.73 -5.86
CA ILE A 316 -38.67 18.89 -5.36
C ILE A 316 -39.78 18.43 -4.42
N GLY A 317 -40.56 17.41 -4.80
CA GLY A 317 -41.62 16.83 -3.97
C GLY A 317 -41.08 16.32 -2.64
N ALA A 318 -40.04 15.48 -2.68
CA ALA A 318 -39.38 14.96 -1.47
C ALA A 318 -38.90 16.09 -0.55
N LYS A 319 -38.37 17.18 -1.10
CA LYS A 319 -37.90 18.31 -0.32
C LYS A 319 -39.04 19.12 0.31
N LEU A 320 -40.16 19.27 -0.38
CA LEU A 320 -41.38 19.91 0.13
C LEU A 320 -42.03 19.08 1.25
N GLU A 321 -41.91 17.75 1.20
CA GLU A 321 -42.31 16.83 2.27
C GLU A 321 -41.36 16.85 3.48
N GLY A 322 -40.29 17.64 3.43
CA GLY A 322 -39.31 17.77 4.51
C GLY A 322 -38.18 16.74 4.47
N ARG A 323 -38.08 15.91 3.42
CA ARG A 323 -36.97 14.94 3.28
C ARG A 323 -35.66 15.64 2.89
N GLY A 324 -34.54 15.05 3.31
CA GLY A 324 -33.20 15.48 2.91
C GLY A 324 -32.94 15.23 1.43
N LEU A 325 -32.07 16.05 0.81
CA LEU A 325 -31.53 15.73 -0.51
C LEU A 325 -30.27 14.90 -0.33
N PRO A 326 -30.02 13.89 -1.18
CA PRO A 326 -28.84 13.04 -1.03
C PRO A 326 -27.55 13.77 -1.44
N ALA A 327 -26.42 13.30 -0.88
CA ALA A 327 -25.08 13.81 -1.18
C ALA A 327 -24.58 13.38 -2.57
N ASP A 328 -25.07 12.26 -3.09
CA ASP A 328 -24.88 11.80 -4.47
C ASP A 328 -26.17 11.13 -4.93
N LEU A 329 -26.45 11.09 -6.23
CA LEU A 329 -27.67 10.48 -6.75
C LEU A 329 -27.59 8.95 -6.59
N PRO A 330 -28.42 8.31 -5.72
CA PRO A 330 -28.38 6.86 -5.54
C PRO A 330 -28.90 6.13 -6.78
N LEU A 331 -28.42 4.90 -7.01
CA LEU A 331 -28.68 4.14 -8.24
C LEU A 331 -30.18 3.96 -8.54
N HIS A 332 -31.01 3.76 -7.51
CA HIS A 332 -32.46 3.59 -7.67
C HIS A 332 -33.18 4.88 -8.13
N LEU A 333 -32.57 6.07 -7.97
CA LEU A 333 -33.08 7.34 -8.51
C LEU A 333 -32.51 7.67 -9.90
N VAL A 334 -31.46 6.98 -10.36
CA VAL A 334 -30.93 7.19 -11.70
C VAL A 334 -31.95 6.74 -12.74
N PRO A 335 -32.31 7.60 -13.72
CA PRO A 335 -33.19 7.24 -14.83
C PRO A 335 -32.73 5.96 -15.53
N PRO A 336 -33.64 5.02 -15.87
CA PRO A 336 -33.27 3.74 -16.48
C PRO A 336 -32.38 3.88 -17.73
N SER A 337 -32.65 4.87 -18.58
CA SER A 337 -31.86 5.11 -19.79
C SER A 337 -30.43 5.60 -19.53
N LYS A 338 -30.15 6.10 -18.31
CA LYS A 338 -28.87 6.69 -17.89
C LYS A 338 -28.13 5.84 -16.84
N ARG A 339 -28.67 4.65 -16.49
CA ARG A 339 -27.95 3.66 -15.68
C ARG A 339 -26.80 3.10 -16.52
N ARG A 340 -25.59 3.10 -15.97
CA ARG A 340 -24.40 2.54 -16.63
C ARG A 340 -24.28 1.05 -16.40
#